data_AF-A0A069DI60-F1
#
_entry.id   AF-A0A069DI60-F1
#
_cell.length_a   1.000
_cell.length_b   1.000
_cell.length_c   1.000
_cell.angle_alpha   90.00
_cell.angle_beta   90.00
_cell.angle_gamma   90.00
#
_symmetry.space_group_name_H-M   'P 1'
#
loop_
_entity.id
_entity.type
_entity.pdbx_description
1 polymer ?
#
loop_
_entity_poly.entity_id
_entity_poly.type
_entity_poly.pdbx_seq_one_letter_code
_entity_poly.pdbx_strand_id
1 'polypeptide(L)'
;MDQIKIMANTPDQNRNYLRTYLQEEISQKIRLEETIKLYEVQLDELTEEVVDQAETMRAMKNDEMADKASSRLSRMELMKFTVQKYLQHLKERNHEMVEDSQAHMVALSEIEIEQGGFVALLFGLRDNVEFEPVSQGLTFEPGGSVESIIGTSLTSWKDSSQLKITLIREGN
;
A
#
# COMPACT_ATOMS: atom_id res chain seq x y z
N MET A 1 -3.81 14.71 -25.95
CA MET A 1 -4.18 14.47 -24.55
C MET A 1 -5.50 13.78 -24.58
N ASP A 2 -5.50 12.47 -24.38
CA ASP A 2 -6.73 11.69 -24.42
C ASP A 2 -7.40 11.79 -23.06
N GLN A 3 -8.52 12.51 -23.00
CA GLN A 3 -9.40 12.52 -21.84
C GLN A 3 -10.24 11.25 -21.88
N ILE A 4 -9.96 10.30 -20.97
CA ILE A 4 -10.87 9.20 -20.72
C ILE A 4 -12.09 9.79 -20.00
N LYS A 5 -13.14 10.04 -20.77
CA LYS A 5 -14.42 10.51 -20.24
C LYS A 5 -15.23 9.30 -19.78
N ILE A 6 -15.15 8.96 -18.50
CA ILE A 6 -16.04 7.95 -17.91
C ILE A 6 -17.45 8.56 -17.84
N MET A 7 -18.30 8.19 -18.81
CA MET A 7 -19.71 8.59 -18.81
C MET A 7 -20.51 7.65 -17.90
N ALA A 8 -20.46 7.89 -16.60
CA ALA A 8 -21.53 7.46 -15.71
C ALA A 8 -22.59 8.57 -15.68
N ASN A 9 -23.78 8.23 -16.19
CA ASN A 9 -24.83 9.19 -16.52
C ASN A 9 -25.78 9.45 -15.32
N THR A 10 -25.59 8.74 -14.20
CA THR A 10 -26.37 8.95 -12.96
C THR A 10 -25.47 8.92 -11.72
N PRO A 11 -25.87 9.58 -10.61
CA PRO A 11 -25.17 9.52 -9.33
C PRO A 11 -24.93 8.08 -8.83
N ASP A 12 -25.89 7.17 -9.02
CA ASP A 12 -25.74 5.77 -8.63
C ASP A 12 -24.68 5.01 -9.44
N GLN A 13 -24.54 5.32 -10.73
CA GLN A 13 -23.49 4.74 -11.57
C GLN A 13 -22.11 5.23 -11.12
N ASN A 14 -21.97 6.53 -10.83
CA ASN A 14 -20.73 7.10 -10.28
C ASN A 14 -20.38 6.49 -8.92
N ARG A 15 -21.36 6.36 -8.02
CA ARG A 15 -21.18 5.74 -6.71
C ARG A 15 -20.67 4.31 -6.83
N ASN A 16 -21.30 3.50 -7.67
CA ASN A 16 -20.92 2.10 -7.85
C ASN A 16 -19.51 1.99 -8.47
N TYR A 17 -19.21 2.82 -9.48
CA TYR A 17 -17.87 2.87 -10.07
C TYR A 17 -16.80 3.23 -9.02
N LEU A 18 -17.01 4.31 -8.25
CA LEU A 18 -16.05 4.75 -7.24
C LEU A 18 -15.88 3.72 -6.12
N ARG A 19 -16.96 3.06 -5.68
CA ARG A 19 -16.88 1.96 -4.70
C ARG A 19 -16.01 0.82 -5.21
N THR A 20 -16.26 0.34 -6.43
CA THR A 20 -15.47 -0.75 -7.03
C THR A 20 -14.02 -0.34 -7.21
N TYR A 21 -13.79 0.85 -7.80
CA TYR A 21 -12.44 1.37 -8.01
C TYR A 21 -11.66 1.46 -6.69
N LEU A 22 -12.23 2.07 -5.66
CA LEU A 22 -11.56 2.23 -4.37
C LEU A 22 -11.30 0.88 -3.67
N GLN A 23 -12.23 -0.09 -3.78
CA GLN A 23 -12.05 -1.45 -3.26
C GLN A 23 -10.90 -2.20 -3.95
N GLU A 24 -10.76 -2.04 -5.26
CA GLU A 24 -9.66 -2.61 -6.02
C GLU A 24 -8.35 -1.89 -5.68
N GLU A 25 -8.36 -0.57 -5.59
CA GLU A 25 -7.18 0.26 -5.33
C GLU A 25 -6.58 -0.01 -3.95
N ILE A 26 -7.40 -0.06 -2.88
CA ILE A 26 -6.94 -0.39 -1.52
C ILE A 26 -6.31 -1.79 -1.46
N SER A 27 -6.89 -2.75 -2.18
CA SER A 27 -6.40 -4.12 -2.23
C SER A 27 -5.06 -4.21 -2.96
N GLN A 28 -4.93 -3.50 -4.08
CA GLN A 28 -3.67 -3.41 -4.83
C GLN A 28 -2.59 -2.70 -4.02
N LYS A 29 -2.95 -1.63 -3.30
CA LYS A 29 -2.04 -0.87 -2.44
C LYS A 29 -1.45 -1.74 -1.34
N ILE A 30 -2.28 -2.51 -0.64
CA ILE A 30 -1.81 -3.43 0.42
C ILE A 30 -0.80 -4.45 -0.13
N ARG A 31 -1.11 -5.06 -1.29
CA ARG A 31 -0.18 -6.00 -1.96
C ARG A 31 1.12 -5.33 -2.41
N LEU A 32 1.04 -4.10 -2.89
CA LEU A 32 2.21 -3.32 -3.29
C LEU A 32 3.12 -3.04 -2.09
N GLU A 33 2.55 -2.69 -0.93
CA GLU A 33 3.32 -2.46 0.29
C GLU A 33 3.97 -3.73 0.84
N GLU A 34 3.30 -4.88 0.75
CA GLU A 34 3.92 -6.18 1.05
C GLU A 34 5.10 -6.46 0.12
N THR A 35 4.93 -6.17 -1.17
CA THR A 35 6.01 -6.29 -2.16
C THR A 35 7.17 -5.35 -1.81
N ILE A 36 6.89 -4.09 -1.46
CA ILE A 36 7.92 -3.12 -1.02
C ILE A 36 8.70 -3.67 0.16
N LYS A 37 8.03 -4.20 1.20
CA LYS A 37 8.70 -4.80 2.37
C LYS A 37 9.62 -5.95 1.98
N LEU A 38 9.19 -6.83 1.07
CA LEU A 38 10.02 -7.93 0.58
C LEU A 38 11.29 -7.43 -0.13
N TYR A 39 11.15 -6.39 -0.97
CA TYR A 39 12.29 -5.80 -1.67
C TYR A 39 13.23 -5.02 -0.73
N GLU A 40 12.70 -4.43 0.36
CA GLU A 40 13.52 -3.81 1.41
C GLU A 40 14.42 -4.85 2.10
N VAL A 41 13.85 -6.00 2.49
CA VAL A 41 14.63 -7.11 3.06
C VAL A 41 15.69 -7.60 2.09
N GLN A 42 15.34 -7.81 0.82
CA GLN A 42 16.32 -8.23 -0.20
C GLN A 42 17.44 -7.21 -0.41
N LEU A 43 17.13 -5.91 -0.32
CA LEU A 43 18.12 -4.86 -0.44
C LEU A 43 19.10 -4.84 0.74
N ASP A 44 18.58 -5.08 1.96
CA ASP A 44 19.40 -5.16 3.16
C ASP A 44 20.33 -6.38 3.10
N GLU A 45 19.80 -7.56 2.80
CA GLU A 45 20.58 -8.79 2.60
C GLU A 45 21.68 -8.60 1.55
N LEU A 46 21.34 -8.06 0.39
CA LEU A 46 22.32 -7.81 -0.68
C LEU A 46 23.35 -6.75 -0.29
N THR A 47 22.98 -5.79 0.57
CA THR A 47 23.92 -4.80 1.09
C THR A 47 24.94 -5.45 2.00
N GLU A 48 24.52 -6.35 2.90
CA GLU A 48 25.43 -7.12 3.75
C GLU A 48 26.36 -7.99 2.90
N GLU A 49 25.83 -8.74 1.93
CA GLU A 49 26.64 -9.60 1.07
C GLU A 49 27.70 -8.81 0.28
N VAL A 50 27.37 -7.61 -0.20
CA VAL A 50 28.32 -6.72 -0.90
C VAL A 50 29.47 -6.30 0.04
N VAL A 51 29.15 -5.97 1.28
CA VAL A 51 30.17 -5.59 2.29
C VAL A 51 31.09 -6.78 2.57
N ASP A 52 30.53 -7.96 2.86
CA ASP A 52 31.29 -9.17 3.14
C ASP A 52 32.20 -9.58 1.97
N GLN A 53 31.67 -9.48 0.74
CA GLN A 53 32.42 -9.78 -0.48
C GLN A 53 33.57 -8.78 -0.68
N ALA A 54 33.35 -7.49 -0.39
CA ALA A 54 34.38 -6.46 -0.47
C ALA A 54 35.49 -6.65 0.58
N GLU A 55 35.12 -7.04 1.81
CA GLU A 55 36.09 -7.39 2.86
C GLU A 55 36.91 -8.62 2.49
N THR A 56 36.24 -9.67 1.99
CA THR A 56 36.90 -10.89 1.51
C THR A 56 37.92 -10.56 0.42
N MET A 57 37.55 -9.72 -0.55
CA MET A 57 38.46 -9.26 -1.61
C MET A 57 39.70 -8.57 -1.07
N ARG A 58 39.55 -7.66 -0.09
CA ARG A 58 40.69 -6.96 0.53
C ARG A 58 41.66 -7.91 1.24
N ALA A 59 41.16 -9.02 1.76
CA ALA A 59 41.97 -10.03 2.43
C ALA A 59 42.69 -11.00 1.46
N MET A 60 42.35 -10.99 0.17
CA MET A 60 42.96 -11.87 -0.82
C MET A 60 44.40 -11.45 -1.16
N LYS A 61 45.28 -12.44 -1.30
CA LYS A 61 46.71 -12.26 -1.67
C LYS A 61 47.06 -12.88 -3.03
N ASN A 62 46.09 -13.45 -3.74
CA ASN A 62 46.28 -14.15 -5.01
C ASN A 62 45.51 -13.43 -6.13
N ASP A 63 46.23 -12.99 -7.15
CA ASP A 63 45.73 -12.15 -8.24
C ASP A 63 44.61 -12.83 -9.05
N GLU A 64 44.69 -14.14 -9.32
CA GLU A 64 43.66 -14.83 -10.13
C GLU A 64 42.33 -15.00 -9.36
N MET A 65 42.40 -15.11 -8.03
CA MET A 65 41.20 -15.11 -7.19
C MET A 65 40.62 -13.71 -7.02
N ALA A 66 41.46 -12.67 -7.04
CA ALA A 66 41.05 -11.28 -6.96
C ALA A 66 40.17 -10.86 -8.15
N ASP A 67 40.51 -11.27 -9.38
CA ASP A 67 39.73 -10.94 -10.58
C ASP A 67 38.32 -11.56 -10.56
N LYS A 68 38.21 -12.82 -10.14
CA LYS A 68 36.91 -13.51 -10.00
C LYS A 68 36.06 -12.87 -8.91
N ALA A 69 36.68 -12.54 -7.78
CA ALA A 69 36.02 -11.88 -6.66
C ALA A 69 35.55 -10.46 -7.05
N SER A 70 36.37 -9.71 -7.81
CA SER A 70 36.01 -8.39 -8.35
C SER A 70 34.81 -8.47 -9.28
N SER A 71 34.81 -9.43 -10.22
CA SER A 71 33.69 -9.62 -11.13
C SER A 71 32.39 -9.97 -10.39
N ARG A 72 32.48 -10.78 -9.32
CA ARG A 72 31.34 -11.11 -8.46
C ARG A 72 30.83 -9.87 -7.73
N LEU A 73 31.72 -9.07 -7.13
CA LEU A 73 31.36 -7.85 -6.41
C LEU A 73 30.64 -6.86 -7.33
N SER A 74 31.18 -6.60 -8.52
CA SER A 74 30.54 -5.68 -9.48
C SER A 74 29.14 -6.15 -9.92
N ARG A 75 28.93 -7.47 -10.06
CA ARG A 75 27.59 -8.01 -10.35
C ARG A 75 26.61 -7.79 -9.19
N MET A 76 27.07 -7.96 -7.96
CA MET A 76 26.25 -7.73 -6.77
C MET A 76 25.92 -6.25 -6.58
N GLU A 77 26.88 -5.35 -6.79
CA GLU A 77 26.65 -3.90 -6.80
C GLU A 77 25.65 -3.47 -7.87
N LEU A 78 25.73 -4.05 -9.08
CA LEU A 78 24.74 -3.80 -10.13
C LEU A 78 23.35 -4.27 -9.71
N MET A 79 23.25 -5.48 -9.16
CA MET A 79 21.97 -6.02 -8.69
C MET A 79 21.38 -5.16 -7.56
N LYS A 80 22.22 -4.68 -6.64
CA LYS A 80 21.83 -3.76 -5.57
C LYS A 80 21.24 -2.48 -6.14
N PHE A 81 21.94 -1.87 -7.09
CA PHE A 81 21.46 -0.67 -7.76
C PHE A 81 20.11 -0.90 -8.48
N THR A 82 19.95 -2.05 -9.16
CA THR A 82 18.69 -2.41 -9.82
C THR A 82 17.54 -2.58 -8.82
N VAL A 83 17.76 -3.29 -7.71
CA VAL A 83 16.76 -3.47 -6.64
C VAL A 83 16.37 -2.12 -6.03
N GLN A 84 17.35 -1.25 -5.75
CA GLN A 84 17.09 0.11 -5.25
C GLN A 84 16.19 0.91 -6.20
N LYS A 85 16.46 0.83 -7.51
CA LYS A 85 15.65 1.52 -8.51
C LYS A 85 14.22 0.98 -8.56
N TYR A 86 14.04 -0.34 -8.54
CA TYR A 86 12.69 -0.92 -8.49
C TYR A 86 11.96 -0.52 -7.22
N LEU A 87 12.62 -0.59 -6.07
CA LEU A 87 12.04 -0.19 -4.79
C LEU A 87 11.57 1.28 -4.82
N GLN A 88 12.37 2.18 -5.41
CA GLN A 88 11.98 3.58 -5.57
C GLN A 88 10.73 3.73 -6.44
N HIS A 89 10.66 3.04 -7.59
CA HIS A 89 9.47 3.06 -8.44
C HIS A 89 8.22 2.50 -7.76
N LEU A 90 8.35 1.44 -6.96
CA LEU A 90 7.24 0.88 -6.20
C LEU A 90 6.75 1.87 -5.13
N LYS A 91 7.66 2.57 -4.44
CA LYS A 91 7.32 3.61 -3.46
C LYS A 91 6.64 4.81 -4.09
N GLU A 92 7.10 5.26 -5.24
CA GLU A 92 6.46 6.31 -6.03
C GLU A 92 5.04 5.90 -6.44
N ARG A 93 4.87 4.68 -6.97
CA ARG A 93 3.55 4.17 -7.31
C ARG A 93 2.63 4.08 -6.10
N ASN A 94 3.12 3.62 -4.95
CA ASN A 94 2.34 3.56 -3.72
C ASN A 94 1.87 4.97 -3.27
N HIS A 95 2.70 5.99 -3.47
CA HIS A 95 2.34 7.37 -3.17
C HIS A 95 1.23 7.87 -4.12
N GLU A 96 1.35 7.65 -5.42
CA GLU A 96 0.31 7.99 -6.41
C GLU A 96 -1.03 7.34 -6.06
N MET A 97 -1.02 6.05 -5.69
CA MET A 97 -2.24 5.32 -5.29
C MET A 97 -2.93 5.95 -4.07
N VAL A 98 -2.16 6.50 -3.12
CA VAL A 98 -2.72 7.22 -1.97
C VAL A 98 -3.40 8.51 -2.42
N GLU A 99 -2.77 9.28 -3.29
CA GLU A 99 -3.34 10.53 -3.82
C GLU A 99 -4.62 10.28 -4.62
N ASP A 100 -4.59 9.29 -5.53
CA ASP A 100 -5.75 8.88 -6.33
C ASP A 100 -6.89 8.40 -5.43
N SER A 101 -6.59 7.54 -4.45
CA SER A 101 -7.59 7.04 -3.50
C SER A 101 -8.21 8.16 -2.68
N GLN A 102 -7.42 9.14 -2.23
CA GLN A 102 -7.93 10.29 -1.47
C GLN A 102 -8.90 11.12 -2.31
N ALA A 103 -8.54 11.45 -3.55
CA ALA A 103 -9.38 12.23 -4.45
C ALA A 103 -10.70 11.51 -4.74
N HIS A 104 -10.64 10.21 -5.05
CA HIS A 104 -11.83 9.40 -5.31
C HIS A 104 -12.68 9.16 -4.06
N MET A 105 -12.06 9.08 -2.88
CA MET A 105 -12.78 8.95 -1.61
C MET A 105 -13.60 10.20 -1.28
N VAL A 106 -13.05 11.40 -1.53
CA VAL A 106 -13.80 12.66 -1.37
C VAL A 106 -15.02 12.67 -2.28
N ALA A 107 -14.85 12.34 -3.56
CA ALA A 107 -15.95 12.28 -4.52
C ALA A 107 -17.01 11.25 -4.14
N LEU A 108 -16.60 10.08 -3.64
CA LEU A 108 -17.52 9.06 -3.15
C LEU A 108 -18.31 9.58 -1.94
N SER A 109 -17.63 10.15 -0.94
CA SER A 109 -18.28 10.69 0.25
C SER A 109 -19.28 11.79 -0.09
N GLU A 110 -19.00 12.67 -1.05
CA GLU A 110 -19.96 13.70 -1.47
C GLU A 110 -21.26 13.07 -1.99
N ILE A 111 -21.18 12.03 -2.83
CA ILE A 111 -22.35 11.32 -3.33
C ILE A 111 -23.11 10.61 -2.20
N GLU A 112 -22.41 9.94 -1.28
CA GLU A 112 -23.02 9.22 -0.16
C GLU A 112 -23.68 10.15 0.86
N ILE A 113 -23.10 11.34 1.08
CA ILE A 113 -23.70 12.39 1.90
C ILE A 113 -24.97 12.92 1.24
N GLU A 114 -24.93 13.21 -0.07
CA GLU A 114 -26.10 13.72 -0.79
C GLU A 114 -27.26 12.72 -0.83
N GLN A 115 -26.96 11.42 -0.95
CA GLN A 115 -27.97 10.37 -1.08
C GLN A 115 -28.46 9.83 0.27
N GLY A 116 -27.57 9.69 1.25
CA GLY A 116 -27.83 8.99 2.51
C GLY A 116 -27.47 9.77 3.77
N GLY A 117 -26.71 10.86 3.67
CA GLY A 117 -26.27 11.66 4.82
C GLY A 117 -25.10 11.05 5.60
N PHE A 118 -24.32 10.15 4.99
CA PHE A 118 -23.20 9.48 5.64
C PHE A 118 -21.88 9.70 4.89
N VAL A 119 -20.78 9.75 5.64
CA VAL A 119 -19.42 9.79 5.09
C VAL A 119 -19.01 8.37 4.72
N ALA A 120 -18.44 8.18 3.54
CA ALA A 120 -17.94 6.88 3.15
C ALA A 120 -16.70 6.53 3.98
N LEU A 121 -16.55 5.24 4.28
CA LEU A 121 -15.39 4.68 4.95
C LEU A 121 -14.96 3.42 4.20
N LEU A 122 -13.67 3.29 3.91
CA LEU A 122 -13.13 2.08 3.34
C LEU A 122 -12.12 1.45 4.31
N PHE A 123 -12.17 0.12 4.40
CA PHE A 123 -11.21 -0.68 5.15
C PHE A 123 -10.52 -1.65 4.21
N GLY A 124 -9.20 -1.51 4.09
CA GLY A 124 -8.31 -2.50 3.50
C GLY A 124 -7.83 -3.45 4.57
N LEU A 125 -8.29 -4.70 4.50
CA LEU A 125 -7.93 -5.73 5.45
C LEU A 125 -6.54 -6.28 5.09
N ARG A 126 -5.66 -6.37 6.08
CA ARG A 126 -4.39 -7.09 5.95
C ARG A 126 -4.52 -8.47 6.61
N ASP A 127 -3.41 -9.20 6.65
CA ASP A 127 -3.32 -10.50 7.33
C ASP A 127 -3.95 -10.46 8.72
N ASN A 128 -4.50 -11.61 9.15
CA ASN A 128 -5.00 -11.81 10.50
C ASN A 128 -6.16 -10.87 10.88
N VAL A 129 -6.93 -10.43 9.88
CA VAL A 129 -8.19 -9.69 10.08
C VAL A 129 -9.31 -10.30 9.26
N GLU A 130 -10.43 -10.57 9.93
CA GLU A 130 -11.65 -11.05 9.29
C GLU A 130 -12.76 -10.01 9.40
N PHE A 131 -13.54 -9.86 8.33
CA PHE A 131 -14.75 -9.04 8.32
C PHE A 131 -15.97 -9.94 8.45
N GLU A 132 -16.78 -9.71 9.48
CA GLU A 132 -18.04 -10.41 9.73
C GLU A 132 -19.20 -9.58 9.15
N PRO A 133 -19.78 -9.96 8.00
CA PRO A 133 -20.76 -9.12 7.31
C PRO A 133 -22.04 -8.89 8.10
N VAL A 134 -22.42 -9.84 8.97
CA VAL A 134 -23.66 -9.78 9.74
C VAL A 134 -23.58 -8.76 10.86
N SER A 135 -22.48 -8.74 11.61
CA SER A 135 -22.25 -7.79 12.70
C SER A 135 -21.62 -6.48 12.22
N GLN A 136 -21.14 -6.45 10.97
CA GLN A 136 -20.26 -5.41 10.43
C GLN A 136 -19.00 -5.20 11.30
N GLY A 137 -18.58 -6.26 11.98
CA GLY A 137 -17.42 -6.28 12.86
C GLY A 137 -16.14 -6.65 12.13
N LEU A 138 -15.02 -6.18 12.67
CA LEU A 138 -13.69 -6.62 12.29
C LEU A 138 -13.09 -7.40 13.46
N THR A 139 -12.69 -8.64 13.20
CA THR A 139 -12.02 -9.50 14.18
C THR A 139 -10.53 -9.49 13.89
N PHE A 140 -9.73 -9.20 14.92
CA PHE A 140 -8.28 -9.11 14.82
C PHE A 140 -7.62 -10.27 15.54
N GLU A 141 -6.88 -11.09 14.81
CA GLU A 141 -5.92 -12.05 15.38
C GLU A 141 -4.59 -11.35 15.71
N PRO A 142 -3.69 -11.96 16.51
CA PRO A 142 -2.38 -11.38 16.81
C PRO A 142 -1.61 -10.98 15.55
N GLY A 143 -1.14 -9.73 15.50
CA GLY A 143 -0.45 -9.15 14.33
C GLY A 143 -1.40 -8.61 13.25
N GLY A 144 -2.71 -8.76 13.42
CA GLY A 144 -3.72 -8.24 12.50
C GLY A 144 -3.73 -6.72 12.43
N SER A 145 -3.91 -6.19 11.23
CA SER A 145 -4.01 -4.75 11.01
C SER A 145 -4.93 -4.42 9.84
N VAL A 146 -5.50 -3.21 9.87
CA VAL A 146 -6.38 -2.70 8.84
C VAL A 146 -5.90 -1.32 8.47
N GLU A 147 -5.97 -1.01 7.18
CA GLU A 147 -5.83 0.34 6.69
C GLU A 147 -7.20 0.94 6.43
N SER A 148 -7.43 2.18 6.85
CA SER A 148 -8.68 2.89 6.56
C SER A 148 -8.40 4.11 5.70
N ILE A 149 -9.24 4.32 4.69
CA ILE A 149 -9.28 5.54 3.90
C ILE A 149 -10.58 6.27 4.22
N ILE A 150 -10.44 7.54 4.58
CA ILE A 150 -11.52 8.47 4.88
C ILE A 150 -11.20 9.76 4.14
N GLY A 151 -12.16 10.28 3.38
CA GLY A 151 -11.98 11.50 2.62
C GLY A 151 -13.32 12.18 2.41
N THR A 152 -13.39 13.48 2.63
CA THR A 152 -14.62 14.30 2.55
C THR A 152 -14.28 15.78 2.54
N SER A 153 -15.15 16.61 1.95
CA SER A 153 -15.05 18.06 2.08
C SER A 153 -15.70 18.57 3.37
N LEU A 154 -15.09 19.59 4.01
CA LEU A 154 -15.66 20.30 5.15
C LEU A 154 -16.95 21.06 4.81
N THR A 155 -17.16 21.42 3.54
CA THR A 155 -18.39 22.10 3.09
C THR A 155 -19.58 21.16 3.03
N SER A 156 -19.31 19.90 2.74
CA SER A 156 -20.29 18.82 2.57
C SER A 156 -20.53 18.09 3.90
N TRP A 157 -19.54 18.09 4.78
CA TRP A 157 -19.68 17.62 6.15
C TRP A 157 -20.50 18.62 6.97
N LYS A 158 -21.82 18.45 6.95
CA LYS A 158 -22.66 18.90 8.04
C LYS A 158 -22.81 17.72 9.00
N ASP A 159 -22.35 17.90 10.24
CA ASP A 159 -22.87 17.25 11.45
C ASP A 159 -21.93 16.32 12.25
N SER A 160 -22.28 16.26 13.52
CA SER A 160 -21.87 15.49 14.71
C SER A 160 -21.61 13.98 14.60
N SER A 161 -21.25 13.46 13.43
CA SER A 161 -20.82 12.07 13.26
C SER A 161 -19.44 11.84 13.91
N GLN A 162 -19.45 11.33 15.13
CA GLN A 162 -18.25 10.80 15.77
C GLN A 162 -18.00 9.39 15.24
N LEU A 163 -16.87 9.18 14.55
CA LEU A 163 -16.35 7.83 14.34
C LEU A 163 -16.11 7.20 15.71
N LYS A 164 -16.90 6.19 16.07
CA LYS A 164 -16.77 5.48 17.34
C LYS A 164 -16.23 4.08 17.09
N ILE A 165 -14.94 3.88 17.39
CA ILE A 165 -14.33 2.55 17.43
C ILE A 165 -14.62 1.97 18.81
N THR A 166 -15.41 0.88 18.86
CA THR A 166 -15.72 0.18 20.11
C THR A 166 -14.94 -1.12 20.15
N LEU A 167 -14.00 -1.24 21.10
CA LEU A 167 -13.29 -2.49 21.32
C LEU A 167 -14.20 -3.45 22.09
N ILE A 168 -14.60 -4.54 21.44
CA ILE A 168 -15.30 -5.66 22.08
C ILE A 168 -14.23 -6.70 22.41
N ARG A 169 -14.04 -7.00 23.71
CA ARG A 169 -13.22 -8.12 24.14
C ARG A 169 -14.16 -9.29 24.42
N GLU A 170 -14.09 -10.33 23.60
CA GLU A 170 -14.68 -11.61 24.00
C GLU A 170 -13.87 -12.14 25.19
N GLY A 171 -14.58 -12.51 26.27
CA GLY A 171 -13.98 -12.82 27.57
C GLY A 171 -13.16 -14.11 27.58
N ASN A 172 -12.18 -14.15 28.48
CA ASN A 172 -11.55 -15.38 28.99
C ASN A 172 -12.60 -16.35 29.56
#